data_AF-A0A8J7B2N1-F1
#
_entry.id   AF-A0A8J7B2N1-F1
#
_cell.length_a   1.000
_cell.length_b   1.000
_cell.length_c   1.000
_cell.angle_alpha   90.00
_cell.angle_beta   90.00
_cell.angle_gamma   90.00
#
_symmetry.space_group_name_H-M   'P 1'
#
loop_
_entity.id
_entity.type
_entity.pdbx_description
1 polymer ?
#
loop_
_entity_poly.entity_id
_entity_poly.type
_entity_poly.pdbx_seq_one_letter_code
_entity_poly.pdbx_strand_id
1 'polypeptide(L)'
;MKLKKFAKSRIFLALNILGLTVTRKGKYKVSQIDVRQDTNSYRKLYQYGKPVVVDMSIEKMRWKALATKFDYCHPFVYAVKQACEGDENLNFEVLCNELKKYYELVQPRSMSDCLDFQIQAEFPKPQHTHNTRWPWIDEKSISDGLSPVIQGNKIKKLSAREHGVQHWGPVSHEKLLTEAIKLLRLYESIKEKGYKKEMLDYTDSIVRVYILEKENLEWVAVPIQGQHRVSVASAMGIKSVPVRVMFVIRRVDVELFPLVTKGIFGKEDALSIFDSFFERKHPKVLTQWHEYLSRKTQLEIFPKKVLKVLDLL
;
A
#
# COMPACT_ATOMS: atom_id res chain seq x y z
N MET A 1 25.67 21.51 -3.89
CA MET A 1 24.71 20.46 -4.33
C MET A 1 23.81 20.87 -5.52
N LYS A 2 23.36 22.13 -5.63
CA LYS A 2 22.50 22.62 -6.75
C LYS A 2 23.18 22.58 -8.13
N LEU A 3 24.47 22.94 -8.21
CA LEU A 3 25.25 22.90 -9.47
C LEU A 3 25.30 21.51 -10.11
N LYS A 4 25.50 20.46 -9.30
CA LYS A 4 25.55 19.07 -9.77
C LYS A 4 24.23 18.60 -10.39
N LYS A 5 23.08 19.04 -9.86
CA LYS A 5 21.77 18.69 -10.43
C LYS A 5 21.50 19.42 -11.75
N PHE A 6 21.87 20.69 -11.83
CA PHE A 6 21.69 21.50 -13.04
C PHE A 6 22.56 20.98 -14.19
N ALA A 7 23.85 20.72 -13.94
CA ALA A 7 24.76 20.12 -14.90
C ALA A 7 24.24 18.76 -15.38
N LYS A 8 23.76 17.92 -14.45
CA LYS A 8 23.17 16.62 -14.79
C LYS A 8 21.97 16.77 -15.74
N SER A 9 21.03 17.66 -15.46
CA SER A 9 19.86 17.87 -16.33
C SER A 9 20.24 18.30 -17.74
N ARG A 10 21.25 19.18 -17.89
CA ARG A 10 21.74 19.65 -19.20
C ARG A 10 22.46 18.54 -19.98
N ILE A 11 23.24 17.70 -19.29
CA ILE A 11 23.91 16.54 -19.88
C ILE A 11 22.87 15.52 -20.41
N PHE A 12 21.82 15.22 -19.64
CA PHE A 12 20.76 14.30 -20.10
C PHE A 12 20.01 14.84 -21.32
N LEU A 13 19.73 16.14 -21.35
CA LEU A 13 19.05 16.77 -22.49
C LEU A 13 19.95 16.75 -23.74
N ALA A 14 21.23 17.08 -23.61
CA ALA A 14 22.18 17.05 -24.71
C ALA A 14 22.34 15.64 -25.28
N LEU A 15 22.42 14.61 -24.43
CA LEU A 15 22.55 13.23 -24.86
C LEU A 15 21.29 12.71 -25.57
N ASN A 16 20.09 13.12 -25.14
CA ASN A 16 18.84 12.80 -25.85
C ASN A 16 18.76 13.46 -27.24
N ILE A 17 19.21 14.71 -27.39
CA ILE A 17 19.25 15.41 -28.69
C ILE A 17 20.17 14.67 -29.67
N LEU A 18 21.25 14.06 -29.16
CA LEU A 18 22.20 13.26 -29.95
C LEU A 18 21.74 11.82 -30.19
N GLY A 19 20.51 11.44 -29.81
CA GLY A 19 19.99 10.07 -29.95
C GLY A 19 20.64 9.05 -29.00
N LEU A 20 21.41 9.50 -28.00
CA LEU A 20 22.09 8.64 -27.04
C LEU A 20 21.21 8.43 -25.80
N THR A 21 20.77 7.19 -25.60
CA THR A 21 19.98 6.83 -24.41
C THR A 21 20.89 6.59 -23.21
N VAL A 22 20.87 7.54 -22.25
CA VAL A 22 21.62 7.41 -21.00
C VAL A 22 20.86 6.50 -20.03
N THR A 23 21.19 5.22 -20.05
CA THR A 23 20.74 4.31 -19.00
C THR A 23 21.61 4.48 -17.76
N ARG A 24 20.97 4.55 -16.58
CA ARG A 24 21.71 4.55 -15.31
C ARG A 24 22.36 3.17 -15.15
N LYS A 25 23.67 3.07 -15.31
CA LYS A 25 24.43 1.86 -14.96
C LYS A 25 24.07 1.48 -13.51
N GLY A 26 23.45 0.31 -13.38
CA GLY A 26 22.51 0.00 -12.31
C GLY A 26 23.08 0.17 -10.90
N LYS A 27 22.30 0.79 -10.01
CA LYS A 27 22.28 0.32 -8.62
C LYS A 27 21.94 -1.16 -8.71
N TYR A 28 22.83 -2.03 -8.22
CA TYR A 28 22.71 -3.50 -8.15
C TYR A 28 21.41 -4.03 -8.74
N LYS A 29 21.45 -4.61 -9.95
CA LYS A 29 20.33 -5.38 -10.49
C LYS A 29 20.09 -6.47 -9.45
N VAL A 30 19.11 -6.29 -8.56
CA VAL A 30 18.77 -7.28 -7.55
C VAL A 30 18.42 -8.52 -8.35
N SER A 31 19.29 -9.54 -8.29
CA SER A 31 19.07 -10.76 -9.05
C SER A 31 17.79 -11.38 -8.52
N GLN A 32 16.73 -11.29 -9.32
CA GLN A 32 15.46 -11.94 -9.04
C GLN A 32 15.26 -13.04 -10.07
N ILE A 33 14.42 -14.00 -9.75
CA ILE A 33 14.08 -15.09 -10.66
C ILE A 33 12.59 -15.03 -10.94
N ASP A 34 12.24 -14.87 -12.21
CA ASP A 34 10.85 -14.91 -12.63
C ASP A 34 10.41 -16.36 -12.80
N VAL A 35 9.47 -16.80 -11.96
CA VAL A 35 8.96 -18.18 -11.99
C VAL A 35 7.50 -18.23 -12.45
N ARG A 36 6.96 -17.12 -12.97
CA ARG A 36 5.54 -17.02 -13.40
C ARG A 36 5.16 -17.98 -14.52
N GLN A 37 6.10 -18.24 -15.43
CA GLN A 37 5.91 -19.15 -16.57
C GLN A 37 6.30 -20.60 -16.26
N ASP A 38 6.85 -20.86 -15.07
CA ASP A 38 7.23 -22.19 -14.60
C ASP A 38 6.17 -22.69 -13.59
N THR A 39 6.44 -22.50 -12.30
CA THR A 39 5.59 -23.03 -11.22
C THR A 39 4.66 -21.98 -10.62
N ASN A 40 4.90 -20.69 -10.90
CA ASN A 40 4.26 -19.55 -10.27
C ASN A 40 4.21 -19.64 -8.72
N SER A 41 5.25 -20.22 -8.10
CA SER A 41 5.28 -20.54 -6.68
C SER A 41 6.29 -19.68 -5.92
N TYR A 42 5.82 -18.96 -4.88
CA TYR A 42 6.70 -18.14 -4.04
C TYR A 42 7.74 -18.99 -3.29
N ARG A 43 7.47 -20.27 -3.07
CA ARG A 43 8.37 -21.19 -2.37
C ARG A 43 9.64 -21.50 -3.17
N LYS A 44 9.68 -21.17 -4.46
CA LYS A 44 10.93 -21.17 -5.25
C LYS A 44 12.01 -20.26 -4.65
N LEU A 45 11.63 -19.28 -3.82
CA LEU A 45 12.57 -18.49 -3.02
C LEU A 45 13.50 -19.37 -2.17
N TYR A 46 13.01 -20.46 -1.58
CA TYR A 46 13.83 -21.39 -0.80
C TYR A 46 14.85 -22.15 -1.66
N GLN A 47 14.46 -22.51 -2.89
CA GLN A 47 15.34 -23.24 -3.81
C GLN A 47 16.46 -22.35 -4.33
N TYR A 48 16.15 -21.08 -4.63
CA TYR A 48 17.09 -20.19 -5.27
C TYR A 48 17.86 -19.27 -4.31
N GLY A 49 17.42 -19.13 -3.06
CA GLY A 49 17.99 -18.18 -2.11
C GLY A 49 17.91 -16.72 -2.56
N LYS A 50 16.99 -16.39 -3.47
CA LYS A 50 16.85 -15.08 -4.12
C LYS A 50 15.38 -14.67 -4.19
N PRO A 51 15.07 -13.37 -4.22
CA PRO A 51 13.71 -12.90 -4.48
C PRO A 51 13.16 -13.50 -5.77
N VAL A 52 11.93 -14.01 -5.72
CA VAL A 52 11.23 -14.56 -6.89
C VAL A 52 10.09 -13.66 -7.31
N VAL A 53 9.76 -13.68 -8.61
CA VAL A 53 8.58 -13.01 -9.15
C VAL A 53 7.50 -14.03 -9.46
N VAL A 54 6.29 -13.78 -8.95
CA VAL A 54 5.09 -14.60 -9.11
C VAL A 54 3.88 -13.71 -9.41
N ASP A 55 2.90 -14.21 -10.15
CA ASP A 55 1.58 -13.61 -10.28
C ASP A 55 0.75 -14.05 -9.08
N MET A 56 0.26 -13.09 -8.31
CA MET A 56 -0.41 -13.33 -7.04
C MET A 56 -1.80 -12.72 -7.00
N SER A 57 -2.76 -13.49 -6.50
CA SER A 57 -4.14 -13.02 -6.32
C SER A 57 -4.19 -11.85 -5.35
N ILE A 58 -4.86 -10.77 -5.74
CA ILE A 58 -5.12 -9.60 -4.86
C ILE A 58 -5.97 -10.02 -3.66
N GLU A 59 -6.83 -11.02 -3.78
CA GLU A 59 -7.66 -11.52 -2.68
C GLU A 59 -6.84 -12.10 -1.52
N LYS A 60 -5.65 -12.63 -1.83
CA LYS A 60 -4.67 -13.12 -0.85
C LYS A 60 -3.79 -12.02 -0.27
N MET A 61 -3.93 -10.78 -0.75
CA MET A 61 -3.17 -9.65 -0.25
C MET A 61 -3.85 -8.98 0.95
N ARG A 62 -3.04 -8.46 1.85
CA ARG A 62 -3.47 -7.72 3.04
C ARG A 62 -2.71 -6.42 3.13
N TRP A 63 -3.43 -5.35 3.42
CA TRP A 63 -2.86 -4.05 3.60
C TRP A 63 -1.99 -4.04 4.85
N LYS A 64 -0.71 -3.70 4.68
CA LYS A 64 0.27 -3.69 5.78
C LYS A 64 -0.23 -2.88 6.97
N ALA A 65 -0.91 -1.75 6.76
CA ALA A 65 -1.24 -0.83 7.83
C ALA A 65 -2.22 -1.38 8.89
N LEU A 66 -3.28 -2.07 8.44
CA LEU A 66 -4.43 -2.44 9.27
C LEU A 66 -4.89 -3.89 9.04
N ALA A 67 -4.04 -4.72 8.41
CA ALA A 67 -4.31 -6.12 8.12
C ALA A 67 -5.60 -6.40 7.30
N THR A 68 -6.14 -5.39 6.60
CA THR A 68 -7.39 -5.53 5.83
C THR A 68 -7.16 -5.97 4.38
N LYS A 69 -8.21 -6.46 3.72
CA LYS A 69 -8.15 -6.82 2.28
C LYS A 69 -8.05 -5.57 1.40
N PHE A 70 -7.54 -5.75 0.19
CA PHE A 70 -7.72 -4.78 -0.90
C PHE A 70 -9.07 -5.05 -1.57
N ASP A 71 -10.16 -4.65 -0.92
CA ASP A 71 -11.52 -4.76 -1.44
C ASP A 71 -12.23 -3.40 -1.34
N TYR A 72 -13.57 -3.38 -1.43
CA TYR A 72 -14.34 -2.13 -1.37
C TYR A 72 -14.23 -1.41 -0.02
N CYS A 73 -13.78 -2.07 1.05
CA CYS A 73 -13.54 -1.43 2.34
C CYS A 73 -12.17 -0.73 2.39
N HIS A 74 -11.25 -1.02 1.48
CA HIS A 74 -9.95 -0.35 1.44
C HIS A 74 -10.11 1.07 0.90
N PRO A 75 -9.62 2.11 1.61
CA PRO A 75 -9.93 3.51 1.28
C PRO A 75 -9.48 3.92 -0.13
N PHE A 76 -8.31 3.47 -0.55
CA PHE A 76 -7.82 3.77 -1.90
C PHE A 76 -8.58 3.01 -3.00
N VAL A 77 -9.08 1.81 -2.70
CA VAL A 77 -9.86 1.03 -3.67
C VAL A 77 -11.23 1.68 -3.83
N TYR A 78 -11.86 2.01 -2.70
CA TYR A 78 -13.15 2.70 -2.65
C TYR A 78 -13.11 4.06 -3.37
N ALA A 79 -12.16 4.93 -3.00
CA ALA A 79 -12.06 6.26 -3.58
C ALA A 79 -11.82 6.23 -5.10
N VAL A 80 -11.01 5.28 -5.60
CA VAL A 80 -10.83 5.11 -7.06
C VAL A 80 -12.11 4.60 -7.72
N LYS A 81 -12.81 3.62 -7.13
CA LYS A 81 -14.07 3.12 -7.69
C LYS A 81 -15.12 4.22 -7.81
N GLN A 82 -15.34 4.96 -6.74
CA GLN A 82 -16.32 6.06 -6.70
C GLN A 82 -15.96 7.17 -7.69
N ALA A 83 -14.67 7.47 -7.83
CA ALA A 83 -14.20 8.44 -8.81
C ALA A 83 -14.38 7.98 -10.27
N CYS A 84 -14.62 6.69 -10.52
CA CYS A 84 -14.89 6.13 -11.85
C CYS A 84 -16.38 5.82 -12.09
N GLU A 85 -17.26 6.10 -11.14
CA GLU A 85 -18.68 5.81 -11.30
C GLU A 85 -19.33 6.78 -12.30
N GLY A 86 -19.86 6.22 -13.39
CA GLY A 86 -20.62 6.98 -14.39
C GLY A 86 -19.80 7.72 -15.45
N ASP A 87 -18.47 7.62 -15.43
CA ASP A 87 -17.58 8.20 -16.44
C ASP A 87 -16.41 7.24 -16.75
N GLU A 88 -15.94 7.26 -17.99
CA GLU A 88 -14.70 6.56 -18.34
C GLU A 88 -13.47 7.18 -17.65
N ASN A 89 -13.53 8.48 -17.35
CA ASN A 89 -12.45 9.25 -16.75
C ASN A 89 -12.60 9.34 -15.23
N LEU A 90 -11.45 9.33 -14.54
CA LEU A 90 -11.42 9.42 -13.09
C LEU A 90 -11.71 10.86 -12.65
N ASN A 91 -12.79 11.05 -11.90
CA ASN A 91 -13.13 12.33 -11.28
C ASN A 91 -12.21 12.61 -10.08
N PHE A 92 -11.24 13.50 -10.29
CA PHE A 92 -10.22 13.84 -9.28
C PHE A 92 -10.80 14.49 -8.01
N GLU A 93 -11.89 15.25 -8.13
CA GLU A 93 -12.56 15.88 -6.99
C GLU A 93 -13.22 14.83 -6.09
N VAL A 94 -13.98 13.90 -6.69
CA VAL A 94 -14.59 12.77 -5.96
C VAL A 94 -13.50 11.94 -5.27
N LEU A 95 -12.41 11.62 -5.97
CA LEU A 95 -11.27 10.91 -5.39
C LEU A 95 -10.73 11.63 -4.15
N CYS A 96 -10.50 12.95 -4.22
CA CYS A 96 -9.99 13.72 -3.10
C CYS A 96 -10.99 13.77 -1.93
N ASN A 97 -12.27 13.93 -2.21
CA ASN A 97 -13.32 13.99 -1.19
C ASN A 97 -13.45 12.67 -0.42
N GLU A 98 -13.44 11.54 -1.11
CA GLU A 98 -13.53 10.22 -0.47
C GLU A 98 -12.27 9.89 0.35
N LEU A 99 -11.07 10.23 -0.15
CA LEU A 99 -9.84 10.09 0.64
C LEU A 99 -9.82 11.00 1.86
N LYS A 100 -10.27 12.26 1.72
CA LYS A 100 -10.38 13.20 2.84
C LYS A 100 -11.30 12.64 3.92
N LYS A 101 -12.44 12.09 3.52
CA LYS A 101 -13.41 11.47 4.43
C LYS A 101 -12.80 10.32 5.22
N TYR A 102 -12.05 9.44 4.56
CA TYR A 102 -11.33 8.37 5.24
C TYR A 102 -10.34 8.92 6.29
N TYR A 103 -9.51 9.90 5.92
CA TYR A 103 -8.53 10.48 6.84
C TYR A 103 -9.18 11.22 8.02
N GLU A 104 -10.35 11.81 7.83
CA GLU A 104 -11.11 12.42 8.93
C GLU A 104 -11.67 11.37 9.91
N LEU A 105 -12.14 10.22 9.40
CA LEU A 105 -12.78 9.17 10.19
C LEU A 105 -11.81 8.18 10.85
N VAL A 106 -10.61 8.00 10.28
CA VAL A 106 -9.65 6.99 10.73
C VAL A 106 -8.39 7.68 11.27
N GLN A 107 -8.36 7.91 12.58
CA GLN A 107 -7.26 8.61 13.27
C GLN A 107 -6.82 7.83 14.52
N PRO A 108 -6.03 6.74 14.36
CA PRO A 108 -5.52 5.98 15.50
C PRO A 108 -4.63 6.87 16.38
N ARG A 109 -4.78 6.75 17.69
CA ARG A 109 -3.97 7.47 18.68
C ARG A 109 -2.74 6.68 19.08
N SER A 110 -2.77 5.36 18.88
CA SER A 110 -1.72 4.44 19.28
C SER A 110 -1.56 3.30 18.26
N MET A 111 -0.47 2.55 18.40
CA MET A 111 -0.31 1.29 17.66
C MET A 111 -1.32 0.24 18.08
N SER A 112 -1.70 0.23 19.35
CA SER A 112 -2.75 -0.62 19.91
C SER A 112 -4.08 -0.40 19.18
N ASP A 113 -4.41 0.85 18.85
CA ASP A 113 -5.63 1.20 18.10
C ASP A 113 -5.59 0.67 16.66
N CYS A 114 -4.43 0.71 16.00
CA CYS A 114 -4.27 0.22 14.62
C CYS A 114 -4.47 -1.30 14.50
N LEU A 115 -4.11 -2.02 15.55
CA LEU A 115 -3.98 -3.47 15.56
C LEU A 115 -4.99 -4.15 16.49
N ASP A 116 -5.86 -3.36 17.14
CA ASP A 116 -6.97 -3.83 17.97
C ASP A 116 -6.59 -4.74 19.14
N PHE A 117 -5.39 -4.53 19.68
CA PHE A 117 -4.80 -5.36 20.71
C PHE A 117 -4.34 -4.53 21.92
N GLN A 118 -4.51 -5.09 23.11
CA GLN A 118 -3.88 -4.56 24.31
C GLN A 118 -2.46 -5.06 24.32
N ILE A 119 -1.53 -4.24 23.86
CA ILE A 119 -0.12 -4.59 23.97
C ILE A 119 0.27 -4.54 25.44
N GLN A 120 0.74 -5.65 25.98
CA GLN A 120 1.36 -5.64 27.30
C GLN A 120 2.74 -5.01 27.27
N ALA A 121 3.43 -5.02 26.13
CA ALA A 121 4.72 -4.39 26.00
C ALA A 121 4.62 -2.87 26.20
N GLU A 122 5.43 -2.35 27.12
CA GLU A 122 5.68 -0.92 27.26
C GLU A 122 6.39 -0.43 26.00
N PHE A 123 5.61 -0.07 24.98
CA PHE A 123 6.16 0.71 23.89
C PHE A 123 6.69 2.00 24.48
N PRO A 124 7.93 2.42 24.16
CA PRO A 124 8.33 3.80 24.39
C PRO A 124 7.26 4.65 23.70
N LYS A 125 6.45 5.35 24.51
CA LYS A 125 5.19 6.02 24.10
C LYS A 125 5.32 6.45 22.64
N PRO A 126 4.58 5.84 21.69
CA PRO A 126 4.72 6.23 20.31
C PRO A 126 4.23 7.67 20.23
N GLN A 127 5.16 8.62 20.16
CA GLN A 127 4.79 10.03 19.99
C GLN A 127 4.07 10.20 18.65
N HIS A 128 4.24 9.26 17.71
CA HIS A 128 3.58 9.27 16.42
C HIS A 128 3.33 7.86 15.85
N THR A 129 2.14 7.64 15.29
CA THR A 129 1.71 6.39 14.64
C THR A 129 2.55 5.99 13.42
N HIS A 130 3.33 6.91 12.83
CA HIS A 130 4.14 6.63 11.63
C HIS A 130 5.30 5.65 11.83
N ASN A 131 5.59 5.24 13.06
CA ASN A 131 6.65 4.28 13.41
C ASN A 131 6.12 2.87 13.68
N THR A 132 5.07 2.44 12.98
CA THR A 132 4.56 1.07 13.08
C THR A 132 5.66 0.05 12.79
N ARG A 133 6.05 -0.69 13.83
CA ARG A 133 6.97 -1.82 13.71
C ARG A 133 6.19 -3.12 13.76
N TRP A 134 6.55 -4.06 12.90
CA TRP A 134 5.99 -5.41 12.90
C TRP A 134 6.95 -6.33 13.62
N PRO A 135 6.47 -7.32 14.41
CA PRO A 135 7.32 -8.19 15.21
C PRO A 135 8.47 -8.84 14.43
N TRP A 136 8.20 -9.21 13.19
CA TRP A 136 9.12 -9.91 12.28
C TRP A 136 10.07 -8.99 11.48
N ILE A 137 10.09 -7.68 11.75
CA ILE A 137 10.92 -6.72 11.00
C ILE A 137 11.69 -5.78 11.94
N ASP A 138 13.01 -5.86 11.90
CA ASP A 138 13.91 -4.89 12.53
C ASP A 138 14.37 -3.83 11.51
N GLU A 139 13.44 -2.98 11.07
CA GLU A 139 13.78 -1.85 10.21
C GLU A 139 14.45 -0.76 11.07
N LYS A 140 15.78 -0.83 11.22
CA LYS A 140 16.62 0.24 11.83
C LYS A 140 16.52 1.59 11.09
N SER A 141 15.86 1.64 9.94
CA SER A 141 15.88 2.76 9.00
C SER A 141 14.49 3.27 8.59
N ILE A 142 13.56 3.47 9.53
CA ILE A 142 12.41 4.33 9.24
C ILE A 142 12.95 5.77 9.17
N SER A 143 13.49 6.14 8.02
CA SER A 143 13.97 7.49 7.74
C SER A 143 12.77 8.41 7.51
N ASP A 144 12.18 8.99 8.56
CA ASP A 144 11.17 10.08 8.57
C ASP A 144 10.02 10.04 7.53
N GLY A 145 9.78 8.90 6.87
CA GLY A 145 8.75 8.71 5.85
C GLY A 145 8.68 9.83 4.78
N LEU A 146 9.81 10.40 4.35
CA LEU A 146 9.78 11.54 3.43
C LEU A 146 9.11 11.19 2.09
N SER A 147 7.91 11.69 1.88
CA SER A 147 7.16 11.53 0.63
C SER A 147 7.53 12.66 -0.33
N PRO A 148 8.12 12.39 -1.51
CA PRO A 148 8.39 13.43 -2.49
C PRO A 148 7.07 13.94 -3.11
N VAL A 149 6.97 15.25 -3.27
CA VAL A 149 5.84 15.97 -3.85
C VAL A 149 6.38 16.92 -4.92
N ILE A 150 5.75 16.90 -6.09
CA ILE A 150 6.10 17.80 -7.18
C ILE A 150 5.20 19.03 -7.06
N GLN A 151 5.78 20.20 -6.79
CA GLN A 151 5.08 21.49 -6.77
C GLN A 151 5.76 22.39 -7.80
N GLY A 152 5.13 22.54 -8.98
CA GLY A 152 5.77 23.11 -10.16
C GLY A 152 7.03 22.34 -10.55
N ASN A 153 8.16 23.04 -10.73
CA ASN A 153 9.46 22.44 -11.09
C ASN A 153 10.29 21.95 -9.88
N LYS A 154 9.75 21.95 -8.65
CA LYS A 154 10.47 21.58 -7.43
C LYS A 154 9.90 20.30 -6.81
N ILE A 155 10.79 19.42 -6.33
CA ILE A 155 10.43 18.29 -5.48
C ILE A 155 10.53 18.74 -4.01
N LYS A 156 9.40 19.00 -3.36
CA LYS A 156 9.30 19.15 -1.90
C LYS A 156 9.24 17.75 -1.28
N LYS A 157 9.78 17.56 -0.08
CA LYS A 157 9.59 16.31 0.67
C LYS A 157 8.65 16.62 1.83
N LEU A 158 7.53 15.91 1.92
CA LEU A 158 6.62 16.01 3.04
C LEU A 158 7.05 14.98 4.10
N SER A 159 7.30 15.45 5.31
CA SER A 159 7.60 14.60 6.46
C SER A 159 6.32 13.97 7.00
N ALA A 160 6.41 12.74 7.51
CA ALA A 160 5.28 12.11 8.19
C ALA A 160 4.85 12.87 9.45
N ARG A 161 5.79 13.56 10.10
CA ARG A 161 5.56 14.35 11.31
C ARG A 161 4.68 15.57 11.07
N GLU A 162 4.92 16.31 9.99
CA GLU A 162 4.19 17.56 9.70
C GLU A 162 2.94 17.33 8.87
N HIS A 163 2.95 16.31 8.00
CA HIS A 163 1.93 16.14 6.99
C HIS A 163 1.08 14.87 7.15
N GLY A 164 1.37 14.06 8.17
CA GLY A 164 0.72 12.76 8.39
C GLY A 164 1.25 11.67 7.46
N VAL A 165 0.64 10.48 7.54
CA VAL A 165 1.01 9.31 6.76
C VAL A 165 -0.08 8.93 5.76
N GLN A 166 0.29 8.13 4.76
CA GLN A 166 -0.69 7.68 3.76
C GLN A 166 -1.76 6.73 4.34
N HIS A 167 -1.54 6.15 5.52
CA HIS A 167 -2.33 5.04 6.04
C HIS A 167 -3.55 5.45 6.85
N TRP A 168 -3.53 6.62 7.50
CA TRP A 168 -4.60 7.11 8.36
C TRP A 168 -4.36 8.60 8.62
N GLY A 169 -5.39 9.27 9.14
CA GLY A 169 -5.34 10.69 9.42
C GLY A 169 -4.84 11.04 10.83
N PRO A 170 -4.74 12.35 11.12
CA PRO A 170 -4.96 13.44 10.16
C PRO A 170 -3.83 13.54 9.13
N VAL A 171 -4.12 14.10 7.97
CA VAL A 171 -3.11 14.43 6.93
C VAL A 171 -3.26 15.88 6.48
N SER A 172 -2.18 16.51 6.05
CA SER A 172 -2.26 17.85 5.47
C SER A 172 -2.95 17.80 4.10
N HIS A 173 -3.45 18.95 3.64
CA HIS A 173 -4.04 19.07 2.31
C HIS A 173 -3.05 18.67 1.19
N GLU A 174 -1.78 19.06 1.30
CA GLU A 174 -0.75 18.69 0.33
C GLU A 174 -0.48 17.18 0.31
N LYS A 175 -0.56 16.51 1.47
CA LYS A 175 -0.42 15.05 1.56
C LYS A 175 -1.61 14.35 0.91
N LEU A 176 -2.83 14.81 1.21
CA LEU A 176 -4.05 14.33 0.55
C LEU A 176 -3.93 14.42 -0.97
N LEU A 177 -3.61 15.60 -1.51
CA LEU A 177 -3.45 15.81 -2.95
C LEU A 177 -2.35 14.92 -3.55
N THR A 178 -1.25 14.71 -2.81
CA THR A 178 -0.16 13.85 -3.25
C THR A 178 -0.61 12.39 -3.41
N GLU A 179 -1.37 11.86 -2.45
CA GLU A 179 -1.88 10.50 -2.54
C GLU A 179 -2.93 10.36 -3.64
N ALA A 180 -3.83 11.35 -3.81
CA ALA A 180 -4.80 11.39 -4.89
C ALA A 180 -4.12 11.40 -6.28
N ILE A 181 -3.11 12.27 -6.49
CA ILE A 181 -2.36 12.35 -7.77
C ILE A 181 -1.65 11.03 -8.08
N LYS A 182 -1.12 10.32 -7.09
CA LYS A 182 -0.51 9.00 -7.31
C LYS A 182 -1.54 7.99 -7.81
N LEU A 183 -2.73 7.96 -7.22
CA LEU A 183 -3.81 7.08 -7.62
C LEU A 183 -4.30 7.42 -9.04
N LEU A 184 -4.55 8.69 -9.34
CA LEU A 184 -4.94 9.17 -10.68
C LEU A 184 -3.93 8.73 -11.74
N ARG A 185 -2.64 9.04 -11.55
CA ARG A 185 -1.59 8.69 -12.52
C ARG A 185 -1.44 7.18 -12.72
N LEU A 186 -1.62 6.40 -11.66
CA LEU A 186 -1.59 4.94 -11.76
C LEU A 186 -2.81 4.43 -12.52
N TYR A 187 -4.00 4.96 -12.24
CA TYR A 187 -5.22 4.62 -12.93
C TYR A 187 -5.11 4.92 -14.43
N GLU A 188 -4.74 6.15 -14.81
CA GLU A 188 -4.56 6.56 -16.21
C GLU A 188 -3.53 5.67 -16.92
N SER A 189 -2.39 5.41 -16.27
CA SER A 189 -1.34 4.56 -16.83
C SER A 189 -1.80 3.12 -17.04
N ILE A 190 -2.54 2.54 -16.10
CA ILE A 190 -3.07 1.17 -16.22
C ILE A 190 -4.23 1.12 -17.24
N LYS A 191 -5.07 2.16 -17.30
CA LYS A 191 -6.15 2.29 -18.29
C LYS A 191 -5.58 2.37 -19.71
N GLU A 192 -4.60 3.23 -19.93
CA GLU A 192 -3.99 3.47 -21.25
C GLU A 192 -3.12 2.29 -21.73
N LYS A 193 -2.31 1.71 -20.84
CA LYS A 193 -1.22 0.78 -21.22
C LYS A 193 -1.42 -0.64 -20.72
N GLY A 194 -2.54 -0.90 -20.05
CA GLY A 194 -2.74 -2.12 -19.27
C GLY A 194 -1.83 -2.20 -18.04
N TYR A 195 -2.09 -3.21 -17.21
CA TYR A 195 -1.17 -3.53 -16.13
C TYR A 195 0.05 -4.25 -16.71
N LYS A 196 1.13 -3.50 -16.95
CA LYS A 196 2.36 -4.05 -17.54
C LYS A 196 3.00 -5.12 -16.65
N LYS A 197 2.77 -6.39 -17.00
CA LYS A 197 3.32 -7.55 -16.28
C LYS A 197 4.83 -7.71 -16.45
N GLU A 198 5.41 -7.13 -17.48
CA GLU A 198 6.79 -7.41 -17.93
C GLU A 198 7.86 -6.49 -17.32
N MET A 199 7.48 -5.49 -16.51
CA MET A 199 8.45 -4.56 -15.90
C MET A 199 9.20 -5.16 -14.71
N LEU A 200 9.97 -6.21 -14.98
CA LEU A 200 10.79 -6.93 -14.01
C LEU A 200 12.08 -6.17 -13.69
N ASP A 201 12.64 -5.48 -14.68
CA ASP A 201 13.98 -4.87 -14.60
C ASP A 201 14.06 -3.58 -13.78
N TYR A 202 12.92 -2.95 -13.45
CA TYR A 202 12.89 -1.72 -12.68
C TYR A 202 12.51 -2.00 -11.22
N THR A 203 13.47 -1.81 -10.32
CA THR A 203 13.36 -2.10 -8.88
C THR A 203 12.15 -1.46 -8.21
N ASP A 204 11.68 -0.33 -8.71
CA ASP A 204 10.63 0.47 -8.06
C ASP A 204 9.24 0.27 -8.70
N SER A 205 9.14 -0.53 -9.77
CA SER A 205 7.89 -0.69 -10.52
C SER A 205 7.05 -1.89 -10.08
N ILE A 206 7.69 -2.97 -9.62
CA ILE A 206 7.03 -4.19 -9.16
C ILE A 206 6.58 -4.08 -7.70
N VAL A 207 5.40 -4.62 -7.40
CA VAL A 207 4.91 -4.73 -6.02
C VAL A 207 5.84 -5.65 -5.24
N ARG A 208 6.33 -5.20 -4.09
CA ARG A 208 7.14 -6.05 -3.21
C ARG A 208 6.29 -6.53 -2.06
N VAL A 209 6.39 -7.80 -1.74
CA VAL A 209 5.60 -8.43 -0.69
C VAL A 209 6.46 -9.20 0.28
N TYR A 210 5.98 -9.27 1.52
CA TYR A 210 6.28 -10.37 2.42
C TYR A 210 5.17 -11.41 2.31
N ILE A 211 5.51 -12.69 2.48
CA ILE A 211 4.52 -13.75 2.68
C ILE A 211 4.47 -14.06 4.18
N LEU A 212 3.28 -14.03 4.75
CA LEU A 212 3.03 -14.61 6.07
C LEU A 212 2.46 -16.01 5.84
N GLU A 213 3.06 -17.02 6.45
CA GLU A 213 2.68 -18.44 6.26
C GLU A 213 2.44 -19.13 7.61
N LYS A 214 1.29 -19.81 7.74
CA LYS A 214 0.96 -20.70 8.86
C LYS A 214 1.44 -22.12 8.60
N GLU A 215 1.44 -22.93 9.66
CA GLU A 215 1.87 -24.33 9.68
C GLU A 215 1.03 -25.20 8.72
N ASN A 216 -0.25 -24.90 8.58
CA ASN A 216 -1.18 -25.56 7.65
C ASN A 216 -1.04 -25.10 6.18
N LEU A 217 0.04 -24.38 5.85
CA LEU A 217 0.30 -23.78 4.53
C LEU A 217 -0.71 -22.71 4.11
N GLU A 218 -1.58 -22.24 5.01
CA GLU A 218 -2.36 -21.02 4.79
C GLU A 218 -1.40 -19.83 4.72
N TRP A 219 -1.54 -18.98 3.70
CA TRP A 219 -0.68 -17.83 3.52
C TRP A 219 -1.45 -16.60 3.05
N VAL A 220 -0.88 -15.44 3.37
CA VAL A 220 -1.29 -14.13 2.86
C VAL A 220 -0.06 -13.33 2.46
N ALA A 221 -0.24 -12.41 1.53
CA ALA A 221 0.82 -11.53 1.07
C ALA A 221 0.61 -10.10 1.58
N VAL A 222 1.67 -9.49 2.08
CA VAL A 222 1.64 -8.15 2.66
C VAL A 222 2.49 -7.23 1.80
N PRO A 223 1.89 -6.34 0.98
CA PRO A 223 2.65 -5.40 0.17
C PRO A 223 3.41 -4.40 1.02
N ILE A 224 4.74 -4.43 0.93
CA ILE A 224 5.65 -3.46 1.57
C ILE A 224 5.94 -2.27 0.68
N GLN A 225 5.77 -2.44 -0.63
CA GLN A 225 5.90 -1.40 -1.64
C GLN A 225 4.87 -1.65 -2.74
N GLY A 226 4.32 -0.58 -3.32
CA GLY A 226 3.35 -0.68 -4.42
C GLY A 226 1.90 -0.85 -3.97
N GLN A 227 1.56 -0.48 -2.73
CA GLN A 227 0.18 -0.57 -2.21
C GLN A 227 -0.83 0.22 -3.05
N HIS A 228 -0.48 1.42 -3.53
CA HIS A 228 -1.34 2.17 -4.46
C HIS A 228 -1.61 1.40 -5.76
N ARG A 229 -0.59 0.70 -6.29
CA ARG A 229 -0.72 -0.08 -7.52
C ARG A 229 -1.66 -1.27 -7.31
N VAL A 230 -1.55 -1.97 -6.18
CA VAL A 230 -2.49 -3.03 -5.79
C VAL A 230 -3.91 -2.47 -5.63
N SER A 231 -4.04 -1.31 -4.98
CA SER A 231 -5.34 -0.66 -4.76
C SER A 231 -6.03 -0.28 -6.07
N VAL A 232 -5.32 0.38 -6.99
CA VAL A 232 -5.86 0.75 -8.30
C VAL A 232 -6.19 -0.50 -9.12
N ALA A 233 -5.31 -1.50 -9.14
CA ALA A 233 -5.58 -2.75 -9.84
C ALA A 233 -6.85 -3.44 -9.31
N SER A 234 -7.01 -3.48 -7.99
CA SER A 234 -8.21 -4.01 -7.36
C SER A 234 -9.48 -3.22 -7.71
N ALA A 235 -9.38 -1.88 -7.72
CA ALA A 235 -10.49 -1.01 -8.09
C ALA A 235 -10.96 -1.26 -9.53
N MET A 236 -10.01 -1.49 -10.44
CA MET A 236 -10.24 -1.84 -11.84
C MET A 236 -10.65 -3.30 -12.06
N GLY A 237 -10.84 -4.10 -11.00
CA GLY A 237 -11.29 -5.48 -11.10
C GLY A 237 -10.21 -6.51 -11.51
N ILE A 238 -8.94 -6.10 -11.58
CA ILE A 238 -7.81 -7.00 -11.84
C ILE A 238 -7.70 -8.01 -10.69
N LYS A 239 -7.62 -9.29 -11.01
CA LYS A 239 -7.63 -10.37 -10.01
C LYS A 239 -6.27 -10.72 -9.46
N SER A 240 -5.22 -10.55 -10.25
CA SER A 240 -3.85 -10.92 -9.88
C SER A 240 -2.84 -9.90 -10.40
N VAL A 241 -1.76 -9.68 -9.64
CA VAL A 241 -0.65 -8.82 -10.05
C VAL A 241 0.69 -9.52 -9.87
N PRO A 242 1.69 -9.23 -10.72
CA PRO A 242 3.06 -9.65 -10.48
C PRO A 242 3.61 -9.00 -9.22
N VAL A 243 4.17 -9.83 -8.35
CA VAL A 243 4.84 -9.42 -7.12
C VAL A 243 6.22 -10.00 -7.05
N ARG A 244 7.13 -9.23 -6.45
CA ARG A 244 8.43 -9.72 -6.00
C ARG A 244 8.30 -10.14 -4.54
N VAL A 245 8.50 -11.42 -4.28
CA VAL A 245 8.52 -11.97 -2.93
C VAL A 245 9.89 -11.73 -2.32
N MET A 246 9.92 -10.95 -1.24
CA MET A 246 11.16 -10.57 -0.57
C MET A 246 11.56 -11.56 0.52
N PHE A 247 10.59 -11.93 1.37
CA PHE A 247 10.78 -12.87 2.47
C PHE A 247 9.49 -13.67 2.70
N VAL A 248 9.66 -14.86 3.28
CA VAL A 248 8.57 -15.65 3.85
C VAL A 248 8.78 -15.66 5.37
N ILE A 249 7.81 -15.14 6.11
CA ILE A 249 7.77 -15.15 7.57
C ILE A 249 6.80 -16.25 7.97
N ARG A 250 7.27 -17.23 8.74
CA ARG A 250 6.45 -18.34 9.19
C ARG A 250 6.01 -18.12 10.62
N ARG A 251 4.76 -18.45 10.92
CA ARG A 251 4.17 -18.32 12.25
C ARG A 251 4.96 -19.09 13.32
N VAL A 252 5.39 -20.30 12.98
CA VAL A 252 6.17 -21.20 13.85
C VAL A 252 7.52 -20.60 14.28
N ASP A 253 8.08 -19.67 13.50
CA ASP A 253 9.38 -19.04 13.75
C ASP A 253 9.26 -17.80 14.67
N VAL A 254 8.16 -17.64 15.42
CA VAL A 254 7.89 -16.43 16.23
C VAL A 254 9.00 -16.08 17.22
N GLU A 255 9.70 -17.06 17.78
CA GLU A 255 10.81 -16.84 18.71
C GLU A 255 12.05 -16.22 18.03
N LEU A 256 12.15 -16.38 16.70
CA LEU A 256 13.19 -15.81 15.86
C LEU A 256 12.78 -14.46 15.25
N PHE A 257 11.56 -13.98 15.53
CA PHE A 257 11.13 -12.67 15.03
C PHE A 257 12.02 -11.59 15.64
N PRO A 258 12.65 -10.71 14.83
CA PRO A 258 13.68 -9.81 15.31
C PRO A 258 13.29 -8.94 16.52
N LEU A 259 12.03 -8.51 16.62
CA LEU A 259 11.58 -7.70 17.75
C LEU A 259 11.09 -8.53 18.94
N VAL A 260 10.78 -9.82 18.74
CA VAL A 260 10.56 -10.78 19.83
C VAL A 260 11.90 -11.14 20.47
N THR A 261 12.91 -11.47 19.66
CA THR A 261 14.27 -11.76 20.14
C THR A 261 14.90 -10.58 20.90
N LYS A 262 14.50 -9.34 20.58
CA LYS A 262 14.92 -8.12 21.30
C LYS A 262 14.10 -7.80 22.56
N GLY A 263 13.08 -8.61 22.88
CA GLY A 263 12.18 -8.36 24.01
C GLY A 263 11.24 -7.16 23.82
N ILE A 264 11.10 -6.63 22.60
CA ILE A 264 10.17 -5.52 22.31
C ILE A 264 8.73 -6.01 22.21
N PHE A 265 8.52 -7.23 21.72
CA PHE A 265 7.23 -7.90 21.72
C PHE A 265 7.30 -9.20 22.51
N GLY A 266 6.27 -9.46 23.30
CA GLY A 266 6.02 -10.82 23.80
C GLY A 266 5.66 -11.77 22.65
N LYS A 267 5.92 -13.07 22.85
CA LYS A 267 5.57 -14.12 21.88
C LYS A 267 4.08 -14.10 21.53
N GLU A 268 3.22 -13.99 22.54
CA GLU A 268 1.76 -13.97 22.38
C GLU A 268 1.28 -12.74 21.62
N ASP A 269 1.79 -11.55 21.96
CA ASP A 269 1.52 -10.30 21.24
C ASP A 269 1.91 -10.42 19.75
N ALA A 270 3.10 -10.99 19.49
CA ALA A 270 3.58 -11.15 18.13
C ALA A 270 2.73 -12.13 17.30
N LEU A 271 2.28 -13.24 17.90
CA LEU A 271 1.37 -14.19 17.26
C LEU A 271 0.00 -13.56 17.00
N SER A 272 -0.54 -12.80 17.96
CA SER A 272 -1.81 -12.09 17.81
C SER A 272 -1.77 -11.12 16.61
N ILE A 273 -0.71 -10.31 16.51
CA ILE A 273 -0.50 -9.43 15.36
C ILE A 273 -0.38 -10.23 14.06
N PHE A 274 0.39 -11.32 14.05
CA PHE A 274 0.55 -12.16 12.87
C PHE A 274 -0.79 -12.74 12.41
N ASP A 275 -1.57 -13.27 13.34
CA ASP A 275 -2.84 -13.94 13.07
C ASP A 275 -3.92 -12.97 12.59
N SER A 276 -3.87 -11.70 13.01
CA SER A 276 -4.78 -10.65 12.52
C SER A 276 -4.82 -10.50 10.99
N PHE A 277 -3.72 -10.83 10.28
CA PHE A 277 -3.68 -10.78 8.81
C PHE A 277 -4.50 -11.89 8.13
N PHE A 278 -4.81 -12.96 8.85
CA PHE A 278 -5.61 -14.07 8.37
C PHE A 278 -7.09 -13.93 8.75
N GLU A 279 -7.35 -13.22 9.85
CA GLU A 279 -8.69 -12.97 10.33
C GLU A 279 -9.49 -12.05 9.39
N ARG A 280 -10.82 -12.18 9.42
CA ARG A 280 -11.75 -11.29 8.72
C ARG A 280 -12.21 -10.12 9.58
N LYS A 281 -11.58 -9.92 10.73
CA LYS A 281 -11.93 -8.86 11.67
C LYS A 281 -11.16 -7.61 11.29
N HIS A 282 -11.88 -6.51 11.16
CA HIS A 282 -11.27 -5.21 10.95
C HIS A 282 -10.98 -4.53 12.29
N PRO A 283 -9.88 -3.77 12.40
CA PRO A 283 -9.61 -2.97 13.59
C PRO A 283 -10.75 -1.98 13.91
N LYS A 284 -11.04 -1.73 15.19
CA LYS A 284 -12.04 -0.77 15.69
C LYS A 284 -11.82 0.63 15.17
N VAL A 285 -10.58 1.01 14.86
CA VAL A 285 -10.28 2.31 14.24
C VAL A 285 -10.97 2.48 12.88
N LEU A 286 -11.36 1.38 12.21
CA LEU A 286 -12.11 1.40 10.95
C LEU A 286 -13.64 1.40 11.13
N THR A 287 -14.17 1.32 12.35
CA THR A 287 -15.62 1.23 12.57
C THR A 287 -16.37 2.39 11.92
N GLN A 288 -15.96 3.63 12.17
CA GLN A 288 -16.61 4.82 11.60
C GLN A 288 -16.52 4.85 10.07
N TRP A 289 -15.41 4.36 9.50
CA TRP A 289 -15.24 4.23 8.06
C TRP A 289 -16.22 3.20 7.48
N HIS A 290 -16.37 2.03 8.10
CA HIS A 290 -17.33 1.04 7.62
C HIS A 290 -18.79 1.49 7.78
N GLU A 291 -19.13 2.22 8.83
CA GLU A 291 -20.45 2.85 8.98
C GLU A 291 -20.71 3.89 7.88
N TYR A 292 -19.69 4.66 7.49
CA TYR A 292 -19.77 5.58 6.35
C TYR A 292 -20.05 4.82 5.05
N LEU A 293 -19.29 3.77 4.77
CA LEU A 293 -19.47 2.93 3.57
C LEU A 293 -20.86 2.29 3.54
N SER A 294 -21.30 1.71 4.67
CA SER A 294 -22.60 1.01 4.76
C SER A 294 -23.77 1.96 4.45
N ARG A 295 -23.72 3.20 4.95
CA ARG A 295 -24.74 4.22 4.66
C ARG A 295 -24.77 4.60 3.18
N LYS A 296 -23.60 4.75 2.54
CA LYS A 296 -23.49 5.07 1.11
C LYS A 296 -24.07 3.95 0.24
N THR A 297 -23.71 2.70 0.52
CA THR A 297 -24.22 1.55 -0.25
C THR A 297 -25.72 1.35 -0.07
N GLN A 298 -26.27 1.58 1.14
CA GLN A 298 -27.72 1.53 1.36
C GLN A 298 -28.46 2.61 0.55
N LEU A 299 -27.91 3.83 0.47
CA LEU A 299 -28.48 4.91 -0.35
C LEU A 299 -28.43 4.62 -1.86
N GLU A 300 -27.52 3.76 -2.33
CA GLU A 300 -27.45 3.33 -3.72
C GLU A 300 -28.44 2.18 -4.03
N ILE A 301 -28.72 1.32 -3.06
CA ILE A 301 -29.67 0.20 -3.20
C ILE A 301 -31.13 0.70 -3.19
N PHE A 302 -31.43 1.83 -2.56
CA PHE A 302 -32.70 2.55 -2.73
C PHE A 302 -32.60 3.47 -3.95
N PRO A 303 -33.05 3.05 -5.16
CA PRO A 303 -32.81 3.83 -6.34
C PRO A 303 -33.59 5.15 -6.24
N LYS A 304 -32.98 6.24 -6.73
CA LYS A 304 -33.62 7.55 -6.98
C LYS A 304 -34.96 7.48 -7.75
N LYS A 305 -35.37 6.31 -8.25
CA LYS A 305 -36.71 6.06 -8.80
C LYS A 305 -37.84 6.10 -7.76
N VAL A 306 -37.58 5.86 -6.47
CA VAL A 306 -38.66 5.92 -5.45
C VAL A 306 -38.95 7.36 -5.00
N LEU A 307 -37.95 8.24 -5.01
CA LEU A 307 -38.14 9.65 -4.63
C LEU A 307 -38.95 10.44 -5.66
N LYS A 308 -39.01 10.04 -6.93
CA LYS A 308 -39.92 10.66 -7.92
C LYS A 308 -41.40 10.31 -7.73
N VAL A 309 -41.75 9.30 -6.95
CA VAL A 309 -43.16 8.92 -6.69
C VAL A 309 -43.71 9.68 -5.49
N LEU A 310 -42.86 10.16 -4.59
CA LEU A 310 -43.27 10.91 -3.41
C LEU A 310 -43.36 12.43 -3.64
N ASP A 311 -42.79 12.95 -4.74
CA ASP A 311 -43.01 14.33 -5.20
C ASP A 311 -44.23 14.47 -6.15
N LEU A 312 -45.01 13.40 -6.33
CA LEU A 312 -46.22 13.34 -7.17
C LEU A 312 -47.48 12.88 -6.39
N LEU A 313 -47.41 12.82 -5.06
CA LEU A 313 -48.53 12.60 -4.14
C LEU A 313 -48.70 13.81 -3.23
#